data_AF-A0A162UAQ5-F1
#
_entry.id   AF-A0A162UAQ5-F1
#
_cell.length_a   1.000
_cell.length_b   1.000
_cell.length_c   1.000
_cell.angle_alpha   90.00
_cell.angle_beta   90.00
_cell.angle_gamma   90.00
#
_symmetry.space_group_name_H-M   'P 1'
#
loop_
_entity.id
_entity.type
_entity.pdbx_description
1 polymer ?
#
loop_
_entity_poly.entity_id
_entity_poly.type
_entity_poly.pdbx_seq_one_letter_code
_entity_poly.pdbx_strand_id
1 'polypeptide(L)'
;MPSTVSSPLCTICQVSIKTQEHFLLACSLKSAVWTGIWLEFFGTIPLPSVLSNTFQFFAFPPTLNPAIPASSVFGLTILAIWDHHWSFHFNSVPFLPSAVLHTARKSISRLCSELELDTP
;
A
#
# COMPACT_ATOMS: atom_id res chain seq x y z
N MET A 1 -27.47 -8.13 24.96
CA MET A 1 -26.62 -7.68 23.84
C MET A 1 -25.48 -8.68 23.70
N PRO A 2 -25.23 -9.30 22.53
CA PRO A 2 -24.01 -10.08 22.39
C PRO A 2 -22.85 -9.12 22.14
N SER A 3 -22.02 -8.93 23.16
CA SER A 3 -20.67 -8.36 23.04
C SER A 3 -19.80 -9.36 22.30
N THR A 4 -19.79 -9.31 20.97
CA THR A 4 -18.77 -10.01 20.19
C THR A 4 -17.43 -9.37 20.50
N VAL A 5 -16.63 -10.02 21.34
CA VAL A 5 -15.21 -9.68 21.49
C VAL A 5 -14.58 -9.93 20.12
N SER A 6 -14.42 -8.85 19.34
CA SER A 6 -13.73 -8.93 18.06
C SER A 6 -12.34 -9.50 18.32
N SER A 7 -11.99 -10.57 17.62
CA SER A 7 -10.65 -11.14 17.68
C SER A 7 -9.61 -10.03 17.50
N PRO A 8 -8.51 -10.01 18.28
CA PRO A 8 -7.44 -9.02 18.10
C PRO A 8 -6.65 -9.27 16.82
N LEU A 9 -6.88 -10.40 16.14
CA LEU A 9 -6.19 -10.78 14.91
C LEU A 9 -6.59 -9.87 13.75
N CYS A 10 -5.63 -9.65 12.84
CA CYS A 10 -5.87 -8.95 11.60
C CYS A 10 -6.96 -9.66 10.80
N THR A 11 -8.01 -8.94 10.45
CA THR A 11 -9.16 -9.49 9.71
C THR A 11 -8.77 -10.03 8.33
N ILE A 12 -7.65 -9.56 7.76
CA ILE A 12 -7.19 -9.90 6.41
C ILE A 12 -6.27 -11.13 6.39
N CYS A 13 -5.23 -11.18 7.24
CA CYS A 13 -4.33 -12.34 7.26
C CYS A 13 -4.67 -13.39 8.32
N GLN A 14 -5.43 -13.03 9.36
CA GLN A 14 -5.81 -13.90 10.49
C GLN A 14 -4.62 -14.51 11.26
N VAL A 15 -3.39 -14.01 11.05
CA VAL A 15 -2.16 -14.57 11.66
C VAL A 15 -1.66 -13.75 12.84
N SER A 16 -1.72 -12.42 12.77
CA SER A 16 -1.09 -11.55 13.78
C SER A 16 -2.07 -10.52 14.33
N ILE A 17 -1.78 -10.01 15.53
CA ILE A 17 -2.57 -8.95 16.16
C ILE A 17 -2.50 -7.68 15.30
N LYS A 18 -3.66 -7.04 15.11
CA LYS A 18 -3.79 -5.80 14.34
C LYS A 18 -3.19 -4.62 15.14
N THR A 19 -1.90 -4.33 14.94
CA THR A 19 -1.27 -3.07 15.35
C THR A 19 -1.44 -1.99 14.28
N GLN A 20 -1.08 -0.74 14.58
CA GLN A 20 -1.06 0.35 13.58
C GLN A 20 -0.11 0.05 12.43
N GLU A 21 1.09 -0.46 12.71
CA GLU A 21 2.02 -0.92 11.67
C GLU A 21 1.46 -2.10 10.87
N HIS A 22 0.79 -3.04 11.54
CA HIS A 22 0.17 -4.18 10.87
C HIS A 22 -1.03 -3.79 9.99
N PHE A 23 -1.74 -2.72 10.35
CA PHE A 23 -2.86 -2.22 9.57
C PHE A 23 -2.46 -1.83 8.16
N LEU A 24 -1.27 -1.23 7.98
CA LEU A 24 -0.83 -0.68 6.69
C LEU A 24 0.35 -1.44 6.07
N LEU A 25 1.30 -1.91 6.88
CA LEU A 25 2.62 -2.37 6.44
C LEU A 25 2.89 -3.84 6.74
N ALA A 26 2.75 -4.24 8.01
CA ALA A 26 3.27 -5.53 8.49
C ALA A 26 2.34 -6.74 8.23
N CYS A 27 1.12 -6.51 7.76
CA CYS A 27 0.27 -7.60 7.26
C CYS A 27 0.92 -8.22 6.02
N SER A 28 1.13 -9.54 5.99
CA SER A 28 1.81 -10.24 4.88
C SER A 28 1.23 -9.90 3.50
N LEU A 29 -0.10 -9.81 3.41
CA LEU A 29 -0.78 -9.45 2.16
C LEU A 29 -0.55 -7.98 1.76
N LYS A 30 -0.38 -7.05 2.71
CA LYS A 30 -0.06 -5.64 2.41
C LYS A 30 1.42 -5.45 2.14
N SER A 31 2.28 -6.15 2.88
CA SER A 31 3.71 -6.21 2.63
C SER A 31 4.00 -6.70 1.22
N ALA A 32 3.26 -7.70 0.72
CA ALA A 32 3.38 -8.14 -0.68
C ALA A 32 3.06 -7.01 -1.69
N VAL A 33 2.05 -6.17 -1.41
CA VAL A 33 1.75 -4.98 -2.24
C VAL A 33 2.90 -3.98 -2.19
N TRP A 34 3.41 -3.67 -0.99
CA TRP A 34 4.55 -2.77 -0.82
C TRP A 34 5.79 -3.26 -1.54
N THR A 35 6.13 -4.55 -1.42
CA THR A 35 7.24 -5.16 -2.15
C THR A 35 7.08 -5.01 -3.66
N GLY A 36 5.88 -5.25 -4.20
CA GLY A 36 5.62 -5.15 -5.64
C GLY A 36 5.77 -3.71 -6.16
N ILE A 37 5.18 -2.73 -5.46
CA ILE A 37 5.34 -1.30 -5.79
C ILE A 37 6.79 -0.88 -5.66
N TRP A 38 7.48 -1.33 -4.62
CA TRP A 38 8.82 -0.86 -4.34
C TRP A 38 9.84 -1.39 -5.36
N LEU A 39 9.69 -2.65 -5.75
CA LEU A 39 10.50 -3.23 -6.81
C LEU A 39 10.30 -2.48 -8.13
N GLU A 40 9.07 -2.12 -8.45
CA GLU A 40 8.71 -1.49 -9.71
C GLU A 40 9.11 -0.01 -9.80
N PHE A 41 8.93 0.76 -8.72
CA PHE A 41 9.14 2.21 -8.75
C PHE A 41 10.47 2.65 -8.13
N PHE A 42 11.11 1.83 -7.30
CA PHE A 42 12.39 2.15 -6.63
C PHE A 42 13.48 1.09 -6.88
N GLY A 43 13.20 0.04 -7.66
CA GLY A 43 14.20 -0.94 -8.11
C GLY A 43 14.78 -1.85 -7.02
N THR A 44 14.17 -1.88 -5.83
CA THR A 44 14.70 -2.61 -4.67
C THR A 44 13.60 -3.36 -3.93
N ILE A 45 13.98 -4.32 -3.09
CA ILE A 45 13.05 -4.96 -2.14
C ILE A 45 13.25 -4.26 -0.80
N PRO A 46 12.22 -3.62 -0.22
CA PRO A 46 12.36 -2.90 1.03
C PRO A 46 12.53 -3.88 2.18
N LEU A 47 13.50 -3.61 3.05
CA LEU A 47 13.46 -4.18 4.39
C LEU A 47 12.24 -3.63 5.14
N PRO A 48 11.58 -4.43 6.01
CA PRO A 48 10.45 -3.95 6.80
C PRO A 48 10.75 -2.65 7.58
N SER A 49 11.97 -2.51 8.11
CA SER A 49 12.42 -1.31 8.81
C SER A 49 12.53 -0.08 7.89
N VAL A 50 12.95 -0.26 6.64
CA VAL A 50 13.04 0.82 5.65
C VAL A 50 11.64 1.32 5.33
N LEU A 51 10.70 0.41 5.09
CA LEU A 51 9.31 0.75 4.85
C LEU A 51 8.74 1.54 6.05
N SER A 52 8.85 1.02 7.28
CA SER A 52 8.39 1.73 8.49
C SER A 52 9.03 3.11 8.66
N ASN A 53 10.35 3.22 8.46
CA ASN A 53 11.07 4.50 8.58
C ASN A 53 10.61 5.51 7.54
N THR A 54 10.36 5.10 6.29
CA THR A 54 9.83 6.00 5.26
C THR A 54 8.48 6.59 5.68
N PHE A 55 7.61 5.79 6.31
CA PHE A 55 6.34 6.29 6.85
C PHE A 55 6.49 7.20 8.06
N GLN A 56 7.43 6.89 8.96
CA GLN A 56 7.63 7.66 10.17
C GLN A 56 8.28 9.03 9.90
N PHE A 57 9.25 9.08 8.99
CA PHE A 57 10.05 10.27 8.72
C PHE A 57 9.69 11.00 7.42
N PHE A 58 8.75 10.47 6.64
CA PHE A 58 8.42 10.97 5.29
C PHE A 58 9.65 11.09 4.38
N ALA A 59 10.64 10.23 4.61
CA ALA A 59 11.88 10.17 3.86
C ALA A 59 11.76 9.12 2.75
N PHE A 60 11.39 9.58 1.56
CA PHE A 60 11.15 8.71 0.41
C PHE A 60 12.43 8.43 -0.39
N PRO A 61 12.65 7.19 -0.85
CA PRO A 61 13.72 6.91 -1.79
C PRO A 61 13.45 7.57 -3.16
N PRO A 62 14.50 7.83 -3.97
CA PRO A 62 14.34 8.31 -5.33
C PRO A 62 13.65 7.25 -6.20
N THR A 63 12.67 7.67 -7.00
CA THR A 63 12.01 6.83 -7.99
C THR A 63 12.96 6.52 -9.17
N LEU A 64 12.73 5.38 -9.83
CA LEU A 64 13.45 5.01 -11.07
C LEU A 64 13.15 5.99 -12.21
N ASN A 65 11.94 6.57 -12.22
CA ASN A 65 11.59 7.67 -13.10
C ASN A 65 11.45 8.97 -12.28
N PRO A 66 12.39 9.92 -12.39
CA PRO A 66 12.37 11.19 -11.66
C PRO A 66 11.15 12.06 -11.92
N ALA A 67 10.43 11.86 -13.04
CA ALA A 67 9.18 12.56 -13.33
C ALA A 67 8.03 12.15 -12.38
N ILE A 68 8.16 11.03 -11.70
CA ILE A 68 7.14 10.51 -10.77
C ILE A 68 7.56 10.85 -9.34
N PRO A 69 6.82 11.70 -8.61
CA PRO A 69 7.11 11.98 -7.21
C PRO A 69 6.93 10.72 -6.36
N ALA A 70 7.94 10.38 -5.55
CA ALA A 70 7.88 9.23 -4.66
C ALA A 70 6.69 9.31 -3.68
N SER A 71 6.40 10.51 -3.18
CA SER A 71 5.22 10.76 -2.32
C SER A 71 3.91 10.35 -2.98
N SER A 72 3.76 10.57 -4.30
CA SER A 72 2.58 10.15 -5.06
C SER A 72 2.50 8.63 -5.20
N VAL A 73 3.63 7.95 -5.45
CA VAL A 73 3.69 6.48 -5.47
C VAL A 73 3.20 5.91 -4.13
N PHE A 74 3.70 6.45 -3.01
CA PHE A 74 3.28 6.04 -1.68
C PHE A 74 1.79 6.35 -1.43
N GLY A 75 1.36 7.59 -1.69
CA GLY A 75 -0.02 8.02 -1.46
C GLY A 75 -1.04 7.19 -2.23
N LEU A 76 -0.78 6.93 -3.51
CA LEU A 76 -1.66 6.11 -4.35
C LEU A 76 -1.64 4.63 -3.95
N THR A 77 -0.52 4.13 -3.44
CA THR A 77 -0.44 2.76 -2.90
C THR A 77 -1.22 2.63 -1.60
N ILE A 78 -1.12 3.61 -0.69
CA ILE A 78 -1.94 3.66 0.54
C ILE A 78 -3.41 3.70 0.18
N LEU A 79 -3.81 4.54 -0.77
CA LEU A 79 -5.19 4.66 -1.22
C LEU A 79 -5.72 3.32 -1.75
N ALA A 80 -4.95 2.64 -2.61
CA ALA A 80 -5.33 1.32 -3.12
C ALA A 80 -5.46 0.28 -1.98
N ILE A 81 -4.51 0.25 -1.04
CA ILE A 81 -4.59 -0.65 0.14
C ILE A 81 -5.83 -0.33 0.98
N TRP A 82 -6.12 0.94 1.19
CA TRP A 82 -7.26 1.43 1.95
C TRP A 82 -8.58 1.00 1.30
N ASP A 83 -8.76 1.26 0.01
CA ASP A 83 -9.98 0.92 -0.72
C ASP A 83 -10.26 -0.59 -0.68
N HIS A 84 -9.23 -1.41 -0.91
CA HIS A 84 -9.35 -2.87 -0.84
C HIS A 84 -9.54 -3.39 0.59
N HIS A 85 -8.93 -2.73 1.60
CA HIS A 85 -9.14 -3.06 3.01
C HIS A 85 -10.60 -2.88 3.41
N TRP A 86 -11.18 -1.74 3.08
CA TRP A 86 -12.56 -1.43 3.47
C TRP A 86 -13.58 -2.19 2.61
N SER A 87 -13.27 -2.47 1.35
CA SER A 87 -14.07 -3.39 0.53
C SER A 87 -14.11 -4.80 1.13
N PHE A 88 -13.00 -5.29 1.68
CA PHE A 88 -13.00 -6.55 2.43
C PHE A 88 -13.85 -6.46 3.70
N HIS A 89 -13.69 -5.39 4.48
CA HIS A 89 -14.36 -5.25 5.76
C HIS A 89 -15.88 -5.08 5.64
N PHE A 90 -16.35 -4.25 4.70
CA PHE A 90 -17.77 -3.91 4.56
C PHE A 90 -18.49 -4.73 3.50
N ASN A 91 -17.81 -5.08 2.40
CA ASN A 91 -18.43 -5.73 1.24
C ASN A 91 -17.99 -7.19 1.09
N SER A 92 -17.18 -7.71 2.02
CA SER A 92 -16.62 -9.07 1.97
C SER A 92 -15.86 -9.41 0.69
N VAL A 93 -15.35 -8.39 -0.03
CA VAL A 93 -14.52 -8.58 -1.22
C VAL A 93 -13.13 -9.06 -0.79
N PRO A 94 -12.63 -10.21 -1.26
CA PRO A 94 -11.32 -10.72 -0.84
C PRO A 94 -10.18 -9.72 -1.08
N PHE A 95 -9.33 -9.54 -0.07
CA PHE A 95 -8.11 -8.75 -0.23
C PHE A 95 -7.07 -9.55 -1.01
N LEU A 96 -6.88 -9.22 -2.29
CA LEU A 96 -5.91 -9.88 -3.17
C LEU A 96 -4.76 -8.90 -3.49
N PRO A 97 -3.50 -9.21 -3.10
CA PRO A 97 -2.36 -8.32 -3.37
C PRO A 97 -2.21 -7.95 -4.84
N SER A 98 -2.50 -8.89 -5.75
CA SER A 98 -2.47 -8.64 -7.21
C SER A 98 -3.50 -7.60 -7.66
N ALA A 99 -4.71 -7.62 -7.10
CA ALA A 99 -5.75 -6.64 -7.43
C ALA A 99 -5.42 -5.25 -6.86
N VAL A 100 -4.85 -5.20 -5.66
CA VAL A 100 -4.38 -3.94 -5.04
C VAL A 100 -3.24 -3.35 -5.86
N LEU A 101 -2.25 -4.17 -6.24
CA LEU A 101 -1.14 -3.77 -7.12
C LEU A 101 -1.64 -3.22 -8.45
N HIS A 102 -2.58 -3.91 -9.09
CA HIS A 102 -3.17 -3.43 -10.34
C HIS A 102 -3.84 -2.05 -10.17
N THR A 103 -4.58 -1.86 -9.07
CA THR A 103 -5.25 -0.59 -8.75
C THR A 103 -4.22 0.53 -8.54
N ALA A 104 -3.19 0.28 -7.72
CA ALA A 104 -2.12 1.26 -7.46
C ALA A 104 -1.37 1.63 -8.74
N ARG A 105 -0.96 0.64 -9.55
CA ARG A 105 -0.30 0.85 -10.85
C ARG A 105 -1.13 1.69 -11.78
N LYS A 106 -2.41 1.35 -11.95
CA LYS A 106 -3.33 2.09 -12.81
C LYS A 106 -3.43 3.56 -12.38
N SER A 107 -3.54 3.82 -11.09
CA SER A 107 -3.59 5.19 -10.57
C SER A 107 -2.28 5.96 -10.76
N ILE A 108 -1.14 5.31 -10.54
CA ILE A 108 0.18 5.92 -10.74
C ILE A 108 0.41 6.22 -12.23
N SER A 109 0.10 5.27 -13.13
CA SER A 109 0.19 5.49 -14.57
C SER A 109 -0.70 6.63 -15.03
N ARG A 110 -1.93 6.74 -14.51
CA ARG A 110 -2.81 7.88 -14.82
C ARG A 110 -2.19 9.20 -14.40
N LEU A 111 -1.63 9.28 -13.19
CA LEU A 111 -0.93 10.47 -12.71
C LEU A 111 0.26 10.82 -13.62
N CYS A 112 1.02 9.82 -14.07
CA CYS A 112 2.14 10.05 -14.99
C CYS A 112 1.66 10.69 -16.30
N SER A 113 0.58 10.15 -16.89
CA SER A 113 -0.01 10.72 -18.11
C SER A 113 -0.54 12.14 -17.91
N GLU A 114 -1.07 12.46 -16.73
CA GLU A 114 -1.51 13.83 -16.40
C GLU A 114 -0.32 14.78 -16.28
N LEU A 115 0.77 14.36 -15.63
CA LEU A 115 1.99 15.17 -15.50
C LEU A 115 2.69 15.45 -16.83
N GLU A 116 2.66 14.50 -17.77
CA GLU A 116 3.24 14.68 -19.12
C GLU A 116 2.50 15.77 -19.93
N LEU A 117 1.21 15.95 -19.70
CA LEU A 117 0.40 16.98 -20.37
C LEU A 117 0.71 18.40 -19.86
N ASP A 118 1.24 18.51 -18.64
CA ASP A 118 1.59 19.78 -18.01
C ASP A 118 3.01 20.27 -18.37
N THR A 119 3.77 19.49 -19.16
CA THR A 119 5.09 19.88 -19.65
C THR A 119 4.97 20.80 -20.88
N PRO A 120 5.52 22.04 -20.86
CA PRO A 120 5.42 23.01 -21.96
C PRO A 120 6.21 22.63 -23.21
#